data_AF-A0A9X4ASP2-F1
#
_entry.id   AF-A0A9X4ASP2-F1
#
_cell.length_a   1.000
_cell.length_b   1.000
_cell.length_c   1.000
_cell.angle_alpha   90.00
_cell.angle_beta   90.00
_cell.angle_gamma   90.00
#
_symmetry.space_group_name_H-M   'P 1'
#
loop_
_entity.id
_entity.type
_entity.pdbx_description
1 polymer ?
#
loop_
_entity_poly.entity_id
_entity_poly.type
_entity_poly.pdbx_seq_one_letter_code
_entity_poly.pdbx_strand_id
1 'polypeptide(L)'
;MTRTKKALVAVAALLVAGGAAFVGWMGPRNVIGMLRYDQREEGRLKVGDAAPDVELVALAEGRREKLAAYIGEKPLVLIFGSFT
;
A
#
# COMPACT_ATOMS: atom_id res chain seq x y z
N MET A 1 28.41 -33.27 8.26
CA MET A 1 28.06 -31.84 8.47
C MET A 1 28.61 -31.37 9.80
N THR A 2 29.31 -30.23 9.83
CA THR A 2 29.77 -29.59 11.07
C THR A 2 28.59 -29.11 11.92
N ARG A 3 28.77 -28.94 13.24
CA ARG A 3 27.70 -28.47 14.15
C ARG A 3 27.04 -27.18 13.65
N THR A 4 27.82 -26.26 13.11
CA THR A 4 27.34 -25.00 12.51
C THR A 4 26.38 -25.23 11.34
N LYS A 5 26.68 -26.19 10.45
CA LYS A 5 25.79 -26.53 9.34
C LYS A 5 24.46 -27.12 9.83
N LYS A 6 24.47 -27.92 10.90
CA LYS A 6 23.24 -28.47 11.50
C LYS A 6 22.40 -27.37 12.15
N ALA A 7 23.04 -26.44 12.86
CA ALA A 7 22.36 -25.31 13.47
C ALA A 7 21.69 -24.41 12.41
N LEU A 8 22.39 -24.09 11.33
CA LEU A 8 21.82 -23.31 10.21
C LEU A 8 20.60 -23.99 9.59
N VAL A 9 20.66 -25.31 9.36
CA VAL A 9 19.52 -26.06 8.82
C VAL A 9 18.34 -26.05 9.80
N ALA A 10 18.59 -26.22 11.10
CA ALA A 10 17.52 -26.17 12.11
C ALA A 10 16.85 -24.80 12.19
N VAL A 11 17.63 -23.72 12.14
CA VAL A 11 17.10 -22.35 12.13
C VAL A 11 16.29 -22.09 10.86
N ALA A 12 16.79 -22.48 9.69
CA ALA A 12 16.06 -22.33 8.44
C ALA A 12 14.73 -23.11 8.46
N ALA A 13 14.72 -24.34 8.97
CA ALA A 13 13.52 -25.15 9.10
C ALA A 13 12.49 -24.49 10.03
N LEU A 14 12.93 -23.92 11.16
CA LEU A 14 12.06 -23.18 12.08
C LEU A 14 11.46 -21.94 11.43
N LEU A 15 12.24 -21.17 10.66
CA LEU A 15 11.75 -19.99 9.95
C LEU A 15 10.70 -20.35 8.90
N VAL A 16 10.93 -21.44 8.13
CA VAL A 16 9.98 -21.92 7.13
C VAL A 16 8.68 -22.40 7.80
N ALA A 17 8.77 -23.19 8.86
CA ALA A 17 7.60 -23.68 9.59
C ALA A 17 6.80 -22.53 10.23
N GLY A 18 7.47 -21.57 10.86
CA GLY A 18 6.85 -20.38 11.43
C GLY A 18 6.17 -19.51 10.36
N GLY A 19 6.85 -19.29 9.22
CA GLY A 19 6.28 -18.56 8.09
C GLY A 19 5.05 -19.24 7.50
N ALA A 20 5.10 -20.56 7.31
CA ALA A 20 3.96 -21.33 6.80
C ALA A 20 2.77 -21.30 7.76
N ALA A 21 2.99 -21.44 9.07
CA ALA A 21 1.94 -21.34 10.09
C ALA A 21 1.30 -19.94 10.10
N PHE A 22 2.10 -18.89 10.01
CA PHE A 22 1.62 -17.50 9.94
C PHE A 22 0.77 -17.25 8.69
N VAL A 23 1.24 -17.69 7.52
CA VAL A 23 0.48 -17.55 6.26
C VAL A 23 -0.82 -18.36 6.29
N GLY A 24 -0.79 -19.57 6.87
CA GLY A 24 -1.97 -20.40 7.06
C GLY A 24 -3.03 -19.74 7.96
N TRP A 25 -2.59 -19.11 9.05
CA TRP A 25 -3.49 -18.43 9.99
C TRP A 25 -4.08 -17.13 9.44
N MET A 26 -3.27 -16.27 8.81
CA MET A 26 -3.75 -15.02 8.21
C MET A 26 -4.57 -15.24 6.92
N GLY A 27 -4.37 -16.39 6.27
CA GLY A 27 -4.93 -16.70 4.97
C GLY A 27 -4.04 -16.20 3.83
N PRO A 28 -3.70 -17.04 2.84
CA PRO A 28 -2.74 -16.70 1.79
C PRO A 28 -3.18 -15.51 0.94
N ARG A 29 -4.50 -15.34 0.72
CA ARG A 29 -5.04 -14.19 -0.04
C ARG A 29 -4.80 -12.86 0.66
N ASN A 30 -4.86 -12.83 1.99
CA ASN A 30 -4.63 -11.63 2.78
C ASN A 30 -3.15 -11.27 2.81
N VAL A 31 -2.26 -12.26 2.94
CA VAL A 31 -0.80 -12.05 2.87
C VAL A 31 -0.41 -11.51 1.49
N ILE A 32 -0.93 -12.10 0.41
CA ILE A 32 -0.69 -11.62 -0.96
C ILE A 32 -1.26 -10.21 -1.15
N GLY A 33 -2.48 -9.95 -0.64
CA GLY A 33 -3.11 -8.64 -0.69
C GLY A 33 -2.26 -7.58 0.03
N MET A 34 -1.80 -7.88 1.24
CA MET A 34 -0.93 -6.99 2.00
C MET A 34 0.40 -6.73 1.28
N LEU A 35 1.10 -7.77 0.81
CA LEU A 35 2.36 -7.61 0.07
C LEU A 35 2.20 -6.83 -1.24
N ARG A 36 1.05 -6.96 -1.90
CA ARG A 36 0.76 -6.27 -3.17
C ARG A 36 0.27 -4.83 -2.98
N TYR A 37 -0.62 -4.59 -2.03
CA TYR A 37 -1.37 -3.34 -1.91
C TYR A 37 -0.91 -2.46 -0.75
N ASP A 38 -0.25 -3.02 0.26
CA ASP A 38 0.27 -2.25 1.41
C ASP A 38 1.71 -1.77 1.17
N GLN A 39 1.96 -1.23 -0.02
CA GLN A 39 3.23 -0.59 -0.38
C GLN A 39 3.12 0.92 -0.18
N ARG A 40 2.81 1.32 1.05
CA ARG A 40 2.70 2.74 1.41
C ARG A 40 4.09 3.33 1.53
N GLU A 41 4.42 4.23 0.63
CA GLU A 41 5.61 5.08 0.72
C GLU A 41 5.17 6.51 1.05
N GLU A 42 6.02 7.21 1.80
CA GLU A 42 5.77 8.62 2.11
C GLU A 42 5.83 9.45 0.82
N GLY A 43 4.81 10.30 0.63
CA GLY A 43 4.76 11.20 -0.51
C GLY A 43 5.89 12.24 -0.47
N ARG A 44 6.31 12.72 -1.64
CA ARG A 44 7.39 13.71 -1.75
C ARG A 44 6.92 15.18 -1.71
N LEU A 45 5.60 15.41 -1.62
CA LEU A 45 5.02 16.75 -1.62
C LEU A 45 5.32 17.48 -0.30
N LYS A 46 5.64 18.77 -0.42
CA LYS A 46 5.93 19.68 0.69
C LYS A 46 4.98 20.87 0.66
N VAL A 47 4.86 21.56 1.80
CA VAL A 47 4.08 22.80 1.87
C VAL A 47 4.68 23.84 0.94
N GLY A 48 3.84 24.43 0.08
CA GLY A 48 4.25 25.38 -0.95
C GLY A 48 4.45 24.75 -2.33
N ASP A 49 4.53 23.42 -2.43
CA ASP A 49 4.53 22.74 -3.73
C ASP A 49 3.18 22.94 -4.43
N ALA A 50 3.22 23.04 -5.76
CA ALA A 50 2.01 23.00 -6.55
C ALA A 50 1.33 21.63 -6.41
N ALA A 51 0.01 21.63 -6.20
CA ALA A 51 -0.77 20.39 -6.22
C ALA A 51 -0.65 19.73 -7.60
N PRO A 52 -0.33 18.42 -7.70
CA PRO A 52 -0.28 17.73 -8.98
C PRO A 52 -1.65 17.73 -9.66
N ASP A 53 -1.69 18.07 -10.96
CA ASP A 53 -2.92 17.93 -11.73
C ASP A 53 -3.19 16.45 -11.98
N VAL A 54 -4.20 15.91 -11.30
CA VAL A 54 -4.64 14.52 -11.44
C VAL A 54 -6.00 14.48 -12.11
N GLU A 55 -6.22 13.45 -12.94
CA GLU A 55 -7.51 13.16 -13.56
C GLU A 55 -8.18 12.00 -12.81
N LEU A 56 -9.35 12.24 -12.26
CA LEU A 56 -10.13 11.29 -11.46
C LEU A 56 -11.47 10.99 -12.15
N VAL A 57 -11.99 9.79 -11.94
CA VAL A 57 -13.31 9.40 -12.41
C VAL A 57 -14.34 9.70 -11.32
N ALA A 58 -15.34 10.51 -11.63
CA ALA A 58 -16.43 10.86 -10.74
C ALA A 58 -17.38 9.66 -10.52
N LEU A 59 -17.78 9.44 -9.26
CA LEU A 59 -18.58 8.28 -8.85
C LEU A 59 -19.97 8.23 -9.50
N ALA A 60 -20.63 9.37 -9.71
CA ALA A 60 -22.03 9.41 -10.12
C ALA A 60 -22.24 9.19 -11.63
N GLU A 61 -21.23 9.48 -12.47
CA GLU A 61 -21.44 9.62 -13.92
C GLU A 61 -20.30 9.08 -14.78
N GLY A 62 -19.24 8.52 -14.18
CA GLY A 62 -18.06 8.06 -14.93
C GLY A 62 -17.30 9.19 -15.66
N ARG A 63 -17.68 10.45 -15.40
CA ARG A 63 -17.07 11.64 -15.98
C ARG A 63 -15.66 11.82 -15.41
N ARG A 64 -14.73 12.23 -16.26
CA ARG A 64 -13.35 12.52 -15.88
C ARG A 64 -13.25 13.97 -15.42
N GLU A 65 -12.69 14.17 -14.24
CA GLU A 65 -12.51 15.47 -13.59
C GLU A 65 -11.03 15.71 -13.36
N LYS A 66 -10.56 16.94 -13.63
CA LYS A 66 -9.17 17.34 -13.36
C LYS A 66 -9.09 18.20 -12.11
N LEU A 67 -8.09 17.97 -11.26
CA LEU A 67 -7.91 18.75 -10.04
C LEU A 67 -7.74 20.24 -10.34
N ALA A 68 -6.97 20.58 -11.39
CA ALA A 68 -6.70 21.96 -11.77
C ALA A 68 -7.98 22.76 -12.09
N ALA A 69 -9.08 22.10 -12.51
CA ALA A 69 -10.34 22.77 -12.80
C ALA A 69 -11.04 23.35 -11.56
N TYR A 70 -10.64 22.89 -10.36
CA TYR A 70 -11.19 23.34 -9.08
C TYR A 70 -10.28 24.33 -8.34
N ILE A 71 -9.10 24.61 -8.88
CA ILE A 71 -8.16 25.59 -8.31
C ILE A 71 -8.53 26.98 -8.83
N GLY A 72 -8.76 27.93 -7.93
CA GLY A 72 -9.18 29.27 -8.30
C GLY A 72 -9.15 30.24 -7.12
N GLU A 73 -10.11 31.16 -7.08
CA GLU A 73 -10.16 32.24 -6.07
C GLU A 73 -10.39 31.75 -4.64
N LYS A 74 -11.03 30.58 -4.48
CA LYS A 74 -11.32 29.99 -3.17
C LYS A 74 -10.37 28.84 -2.87
N PRO A 75 -9.99 28.63 -1.59
CA PRO A 75 -9.20 27.47 -1.21
C PRO A 75 -9.91 26.15 -1.54
N LEU A 76 -9.17 25.21 -2.09
CA LEU A 76 -9.61 23.84 -2.33
C LEU A 76 -9.12 22.92 -1.22
N VAL A 77 -10.01 22.11 -0.66
CA VAL A 77 -9.68 21.08 0.34
C VAL A 77 -9.90 19.71 -0.29
N LEU A 78 -8.85 18.88 -0.30
CA LEU A 78 -8.89 17.52 -0.81
C LEU A 78 -8.92 16.52 0.36
N ILE A 79 -9.89 15.62 0.34
CA ILE A 79 -10.06 14.58 1.37
C ILE A 79 -9.85 13.22 0.72
N PHE A 80 -8.83 12.49 1.16
CA PHE A 80 -8.60 11.10 0.78
C PHE A 80 -9.30 10.18 1.77
N GLY A 81 -10.20 9.33 1.28
CA GLY A 81 -10.94 8.39 2.11
C GLY A 81 -11.48 7.23 1.29
N SER A 82 -12.03 6.25 2.01
CA SER A 82 -12.79 5.14 1.44
C SER A 82 -14.26 5.28 1.85
N PHE A 83 -15.16 5.02 0.91
CA PHE A 83 -16.58 4.81 1.19
C PHE A 83 -16.91 3.38 0.79
N THR A 84 -17.60 2.66 1.68
CA THR A 84 -18.03 1.26 1.48
C THR A 84 -19.53 1.19 1.41
#